data_AF-A0A938KZR1-F1
#
_entry.id   AF-A0A938KZR1-F1
#
_cell.length_a   1.000
_cell.length_b   1.000
_cell.length_c   1.000
_cell.angle_alpha   90.00
_cell.angle_beta   90.00
_cell.angle_gamma   90.00
#
_symmetry.space_group_name_H-M   'P 1'
#
loop_
_entity.id
_entity.type
_entity.pdbx_description
1 polymer ?
#
loop_
_entity_poly.entity_id
_entity_poly.type
_entity_poly.pdbx_seq_one_letter_code
_entity_poly.pdbx_strand_id
1 'polypeptide(L)'
;MSLVVPSVRDDPPGLAGRYRRLVLVAARSQLDAVRPDGDTLTVSSDWLAWQEAAARGWPALHIEAGLADCHDPRTWCDAYIDAARWPMIDGQDATLFQGVSIGGQFIREVGHACHYYERFRHAVAALARRFKVETVELVDLRSDYDLLDDQAKRWLVAEAAEAAGAGVIDRLGGAPSAPDEFSTTRMIVNPPTGTNALRAAWETTMDAFSRAVGMAHGPREALLVLPSLLMLEPMVRSFTHGQRLSPVLLSNRYPKRLSFAARALRRGFHLAAFPRVPLSEDEEAAVAAIIARL
;
A
#
# COMPACT_ATOMS: atom_id res chain seq x y z
N MET A 1 -27.41 -5.10 12.08
CA MET A 1 -26.26 -5.02 13.01
C MET A 1 -25.33 -3.94 12.50
N SER A 2 -25.15 -2.85 13.25
CA SER A 2 -24.16 -1.82 12.90
C SER A 2 -22.79 -2.33 13.34
N LEU A 3 -21.87 -2.56 12.41
CA LEU A 3 -20.48 -2.86 12.72
C LEU A 3 -19.84 -1.58 13.24
N VAL A 4 -19.74 -1.43 14.55
CA VAL A 4 -18.86 -0.42 15.15
C VAL A 4 -17.45 -0.90 14.87
N VAL A 5 -16.79 -0.29 13.88
CA VAL A 5 -15.38 -0.55 13.60
C VAL A 5 -14.57 0.17 14.68
N PRO A 6 -13.86 -0.55 15.57
CA PRO A 6 -13.02 0.09 16.57
C PRO A 6 -11.97 0.96 15.88
N SER A 7 -11.79 2.19 16.36
CA SER A 7 -10.67 3.02 15.97
C SER A 7 -9.37 2.31 16.34
N VAL A 8 -8.36 2.32 15.47
CA VAL A 8 -7.02 1.75 15.74
C VAL A 8 -6.37 2.36 16.99
N ARG A 9 -6.84 3.53 17.45
CA ARG A 9 -6.34 4.22 18.65
C ARG A 9 -7.00 3.81 19.95
N ASP A 10 -8.21 3.29 19.89
CA ASP A 10 -8.95 2.93 21.10
C ASP A 10 -8.70 1.45 21.36
N ASP A 11 -8.18 1.12 22.55
CA ASP A 11 -8.02 -0.27 22.93
C ASP A 11 -9.40 -0.93 22.96
N PRO A 12 -9.58 -2.08 22.28
CA PRO A 12 -10.81 -2.83 22.42
C PRO A 12 -11.02 -3.18 23.90
N PRO A 13 -12.27 -3.14 24.39
CA PRO A 13 -12.57 -3.43 25.78
C PRO A 13 -12.11 -4.85 26.13
N GLY A 14 -11.45 -4.99 27.29
CA GLY A 14 -10.97 -6.27 27.79
C GLY A 14 -9.49 -6.57 27.53
N LEU A 15 -8.72 -5.67 26.89
CA LEU A 15 -7.28 -5.81 26.85
C LEU A 15 -6.65 -5.56 28.23
N ALA A 16 -5.82 -6.51 28.68
CA ALA A 16 -4.95 -6.33 29.83
C ALA A 16 -3.76 -5.40 29.48
N GLY A 17 -3.23 -4.71 30.50
CA GLY A 17 -2.01 -3.90 30.34
C GLY A 17 -0.71 -4.72 30.31
N ARG A 18 -0.80 -6.05 30.47
CA ARG A 18 0.33 -6.97 30.37
C ARG A 18 -0.12 -8.31 29.79
N TYR A 19 0.73 -8.90 28.96
CA TYR A 19 0.64 -10.30 28.54
C TYR A 19 2.01 -10.96 28.68
N ARG A 20 2.07 -12.27 28.84
CA ARG A 20 3.33 -13.02 28.78
C ARG A 20 3.81 -13.16 27.33
N ARG A 21 2.88 -13.31 26.39
CA ARG A 21 3.22 -13.59 24.99
C ARG A 21 2.44 -12.73 24.01
N LEU A 22 3.13 -12.24 22.99
CA LEU A 22 2.55 -11.63 21.80
C LEU A 22 2.72 -12.60 20.63
N VAL A 23 1.64 -13.04 20.00
CA VAL A 23 1.69 -13.95 18.84
C VAL A 23 1.36 -13.18 17.57
N LEU A 24 2.28 -13.20 16.60
CA LEU A 24 2.12 -12.59 15.29
C LEU A 24 1.50 -13.58 14.31
N VAL A 25 0.39 -13.18 13.68
CA VAL A 25 -0.27 -13.92 12.59
C VAL A 25 -0.48 -13.04 11.37
N ALA A 26 -0.53 -13.65 10.20
CA ALA A 26 -0.75 -12.99 8.93
C ALA A 26 -2.05 -13.40 8.21
N ALA A 27 -2.75 -14.44 8.68
CA ALA A 27 -3.97 -14.90 8.04
C ALA A 27 -4.94 -15.63 8.98
N ARG A 28 -6.21 -15.72 8.55
CA ARG A 28 -7.30 -16.37 9.28
C ARG A 28 -7.03 -17.86 9.52
N SER A 29 -6.44 -18.55 8.55
CA SER A 29 -6.08 -19.98 8.63
C SER A 29 -5.07 -20.28 9.74
N GLN A 30 -4.34 -19.27 10.23
CA GLN A 30 -3.35 -19.42 11.28
C GLN A 30 -3.93 -19.26 12.68
N LEU A 31 -5.15 -18.70 12.82
CA LEU A 31 -5.76 -18.46 14.13
C LEU A 31 -5.91 -19.75 14.93
N ASP A 32 -6.28 -20.85 14.29
CA ASP A 32 -6.47 -22.15 14.97
C ASP A 32 -5.15 -22.72 15.54
N ALA A 33 -3.99 -22.23 15.07
CA ALA A 33 -2.67 -22.61 15.58
C ALA A 33 -2.20 -21.77 16.78
N VAL A 34 -2.81 -20.61 17.06
CA VAL A 34 -2.40 -19.66 18.10
C VAL A 34 -2.79 -20.13 19.50
N ARG A 35 -3.86 -20.94 19.65
CA ARG A 35 -4.40 -21.43 20.94
C ARG A 35 -4.24 -20.40 22.08
N PRO A 36 -4.83 -19.20 21.96
CA PRO A 36 -4.61 -18.14 22.93
C PRO A 36 -5.21 -18.51 24.28
N ASP A 37 -4.45 -18.22 25.32
CA ASP A 37 -4.90 -18.21 26.70
C ASP A 37 -5.16 -16.78 27.16
N GLY A 38 -5.53 -16.59 28.44
CA GLY A 38 -5.74 -15.27 29.03
C GLY A 38 -4.48 -14.40 29.11
N ASP A 39 -3.31 -14.93 28.73
CA ASP A 39 -1.99 -14.28 28.84
C ASP A 39 -1.30 -14.17 27.47
N THR A 40 -2.09 -14.34 26.39
CA THR A 40 -1.63 -14.26 25.00
C THR A 40 -2.35 -13.12 24.28
N LEU A 41 -1.57 -12.16 23.77
CA LEU A 41 -2.04 -11.13 22.85
C LEU A 41 -1.83 -11.59 21.41
N THR A 42 -2.91 -11.72 20.65
CA THR A 42 -2.84 -12.02 19.22
C THR A 42 -2.71 -10.72 18.43
N VAL A 43 -1.68 -10.59 17.60
CA VAL A 43 -1.46 -9.43 16.75
C VAL A 43 -1.47 -9.89 15.30
N SER A 44 -2.38 -9.33 14.51
CA SER A 44 -2.55 -9.69 13.10
C SER A 44 -2.08 -8.58 12.17
N SER A 45 -1.39 -8.95 11.08
CA SER A 45 -1.17 -8.07 9.94
C SER A 45 -2.28 -8.12 8.88
N ASP A 46 -3.24 -9.04 9.03
CA ASP A 46 -4.46 -9.12 8.22
C ASP A 46 -5.68 -8.62 9.00
N TRP A 47 -6.45 -7.72 8.37
CA TRP A 47 -7.62 -7.12 8.99
C TRP A 47 -8.71 -8.16 9.30
N LEU A 48 -8.94 -9.13 8.41
CA LEU A 48 -9.98 -10.12 8.61
C LEU A 48 -9.64 -11.09 9.74
N ALA A 49 -8.38 -11.52 9.84
CA ALA A 49 -7.88 -12.35 10.93
C ALA A 49 -7.97 -11.63 12.28
N TRP A 50 -7.67 -10.33 12.33
CA TRP A 50 -7.90 -9.53 13.53
C TRP A 50 -9.38 -9.51 13.94
N GLN A 51 -10.28 -9.19 13.00
CA GLN A 51 -11.72 -9.14 13.28
C GLN A 51 -12.26 -10.50 13.74
N GLU A 52 -11.79 -11.59 13.15
CA GLU A 52 -12.19 -12.94 13.54
C GLU A 52 -11.67 -13.30 14.95
N ALA A 53 -10.41 -13.00 15.27
CA ALA A 53 -9.86 -13.21 16.61
C ALA A 53 -10.64 -12.41 17.67
N ALA A 54 -10.95 -11.14 17.39
CA ALA A 54 -11.77 -10.30 18.26
C ALA A 54 -13.20 -10.86 18.43
N ALA A 55 -13.81 -11.34 17.35
CA ALA A 55 -15.15 -11.97 17.41
C ALA A 55 -15.17 -13.28 18.21
N ARG A 56 -14.03 -14.00 18.28
CA ARG A 56 -13.84 -15.17 19.16
C ARG A 56 -13.60 -14.78 20.63
N GLY A 57 -13.58 -13.49 20.96
CA GLY A 57 -13.32 -12.97 22.30
C GLY A 57 -11.85 -13.03 22.71
N TRP A 58 -10.93 -13.14 21.76
CA TRP A 58 -9.49 -13.19 22.05
C TRP A 58 -8.94 -11.79 22.31
N PRO A 59 -7.91 -11.64 23.17
CA PRO A 59 -7.13 -10.42 23.22
C PRO A 59 -6.42 -10.24 21.88
N ALA A 60 -6.93 -9.34 21.03
CA ALA A 60 -6.49 -9.23 19.65
C ALA A 60 -6.37 -7.78 19.17
N LEU A 61 -5.28 -7.49 18.46
CA LEU A 61 -5.02 -6.19 17.83
C LEU A 61 -4.58 -6.35 16.37
N HIS A 62 -4.85 -5.33 15.57
CA HIS A 62 -4.17 -5.16 14.29
C HIS A 62 -2.78 -4.57 14.54
N ILE A 63 -1.79 -4.99 13.75
CA ILE A 63 -0.41 -4.53 13.91
C ILE A 63 -0.25 -3.00 13.82
N GLU A 64 -1.13 -2.34 13.07
CA GLU A 64 -1.15 -0.87 12.98
C GLU A 64 -1.46 -0.15 14.29
N ALA A 65 -2.05 -0.83 15.29
CA ALA A 65 -2.21 -0.26 16.62
C ALA A 65 -0.85 0.12 17.24
N GLY A 66 0.22 -0.62 16.93
CA GLY A 66 1.58 -0.30 17.35
C GLY A 66 2.15 0.98 16.74
N LEU A 67 1.56 1.45 15.63
CA LEU A 67 1.99 2.68 14.95
C LEU A 67 1.26 3.91 15.46
N ALA A 68 0.12 3.73 16.14
CA ALA A 68 -0.67 4.84 16.68
C ALA A 68 0.11 5.68 17.70
N ASP A 69 1.00 5.03 18.46
CA ASP A 69 1.80 5.65 19.52
C ASP A 69 3.15 6.18 19.03
N CYS A 70 3.48 6.05 17.74
CA CYS A 70 4.75 6.55 17.24
C CYS A 70 4.68 8.07 17.02
N HIS A 71 5.48 8.80 17.81
CA HIS A 71 5.47 10.25 17.84
C HIS A 71 6.08 10.93 16.61
N ASP A 72 6.84 10.21 15.77
CA ASP A 72 7.36 10.76 14.53
C ASP A 72 7.09 9.86 13.31
N PRO A 73 6.01 10.14 12.57
CA PRO A 73 5.70 9.46 11.33
C PRO A 73 6.78 9.58 10.25
N ARG A 74 7.68 10.57 10.36
CA ARG A 74 8.77 10.74 9.39
C ARG A 74 9.73 9.56 9.42
N THR A 75 9.93 8.94 10.58
CA THR A 75 10.87 7.83 10.77
C THR A 75 10.70 6.69 9.75
N TRP A 76 9.46 6.30 9.40
CA TRP A 76 9.22 5.26 8.38
C TRP A 76 8.96 5.79 6.97
N CYS A 77 8.59 7.07 6.81
CA CYS A 77 8.50 7.69 5.49
C CYS A 77 9.90 7.93 4.92
N ASP A 78 10.83 8.36 5.77
CA ASP A 78 12.24 8.54 5.46
C ASP A 78 12.87 7.19 5.10
N ALA A 79 12.47 6.09 5.74
CA ALA A 79 12.92 4.75 5.37
C ALA A 79 12.64 4.39 3.90
N TYR A 80 11.52 4.83 3.31
CA TYR A 80 11.25 4.63 1.88
C TYR A 80 12.17 5.47 1.00
N ILE A 81 12.42 6.73 1.40
CA ILE A 81 13.29 7.66 0.67
C ILE A 81 14.75 7.20 0.75
N ASP A 82 15.20 6.77 1.92
CA ASP A 82 16.54 6.28 2.17
C ASP A 82 16.76 4.93 1.49
N ALA A 83 15.75 4.06 1.49
CA ALA A 83 15.80 2.85 0.70
C ALA A 83 16.01 3.17 -0.78
N ALA A 84 15.37 4.21 -1.33
CA ALA A 84 15.60 4.62 -2.72
C ALA A 84 17.04 5.07 -3.03
N ARG A 85 17.88 5.30 -2.02
CA ARG A 85 19.29 5.67 -2.18
C ARG A 85 20.23 4.47 -2.30
N TRP A 86 19.75 3.24 -2.10
CA TRP A 86 20.57 2.03 -2.14
C TRP A 86 21.45 1.85 -3.40
N PRO A 87 21.06 2.32 -4.61
CA PRO A 87 21.92 2.20 -5.79
C PRO A 87 23.06 3.24 -5.80
N MET A 88 22.96 4.28 -4.96
CA MET A 88 23.83 5.44 -5.00
C MET A 88 25.03 5.26 -4.06
N ILE A 89 26.24 5.18 -4.61
CA ILE A 89 27.51 5.18 -3.87
C ILE A 89 28.25 6.47 -4.25
N ASP A 90 28.58 7.31 -3.27
CA ASP A 90 29.24 8.61 -3.48
C ASP A 90 28.54 9.53 -4.49
N GLY A 91 27.19 9.49 -4.51
CA GLY A 91 26.37 10.28 -5.44
C GLY A 91 26.35 9.74 -6.88
N GLN A 92 26.95 8.58 -7.13
CA GLN A 92 26.92 7.89 -8.42
C GLN A 92 26.13 6.59 -8.31
N ASP A 93 25.39 6.24 -9.37
CA ASP A 93 24.67 4.98 -9.42
C ASP A 93 25.64 3.82 -9.68
N ALA A 94 25.92 3.03 -8.64
CA ALA A 94 26.81 1.88 -8.70
C ALA A 94 26.22 0.69 -9.47
N THR A 95 24.93 0.74 -9.78
CA THR A 95 24.20 -0.31 -10.50
C THR A 95 24.03 -0.02 -11.99
N LEU A 96 24.69 1.01 -12.50
CA LEU A 96 24.64 1.39 -13.90
C LEU A 96 25.32 0.34 -14.78
N PHE A 97 24.56 -0.29 -15.67
CA PHE A 97 25.07 -1.23 -16.67
C PHE A 97 24.63 -0.79 -18.06
N GLN A 98 25.61 -0.50 -18.93
CA GLN A 98 25.36 -0.01 -20.31
C GLN A 98 24.43 1.22 -20.36
N GLY A 99 24.57 2.14 -19.41
CA GLY A 99 23.75 3.34 -19.32
C GLY A 99 22.35 3.13 -18.73
N VAL A 100 22.03 1.93 -18.27
CA VAL A 100 20.76 1.60 -17.61
C VAL A 100 21.01 1.32 -16.14
N SER A 101 20.28 2.02 -15.26
CA SER A 101 20.30 1.76 -13.82
C SER A 101 19.55 0.46 -13.52
N ILE A 102 20.27 -0.60 -13.15
CA ILE A 102 19.62 -1.85 -12.72
C ILE A 102 18.89 -1.61 -11.39
N GLY A 103 19.51 -0.92 -10.44
CA GLY A 103 18.92 -0.63 -9.13
C GLY A 103 17.69 0.26 -9.23
N GLY A 104 17.67 1.20 -10.18
CA GLY A 104 16.52 2.03 -10.49
C GLY A 104 15.29 1.23 -10.94
N GLN A 105 15.48 0.05 -11.57
CA GLN A 105 14.36 -0.82 -11.95
C GLN A 105 13.69 -1.49 -10.75
N PHE A 106 14.43 -1.73 -9.66
CA PHE A 106 13.96 -2.38 -8.44
C PHE A 106 13.72 -1.39 -7.28
N ILE A 107 13.86 -0.09 -7.52
CA ILE A 107 13.79 0.94 -6.48
C ILE A 107 12.46 0.92 -5.71
N ARG A 108 11.37 0.56 -6.39
CA ARG A 108 10.04 0.49 -5.80
C ARG A 108 9.92 -0.73 -4.88
N GLU A 109 10.35 -1.89 -5.35
CA GLU A 109 10.30 -3.15 -4.60
C GLU A 109 11.18 -3.07 -3.36
N VAL A 110 12.42 -2.59 -3.51
CA VAL A 110 13.33 -2.36 -2.38
C VAL A 110 12.77 -1.30 -1.44
N GLY A 111 12.27 -0.18 -1.98
CA GLY A 111 11.62 0.87 -1.19
C GLY A 111 10.46 0.35 -0.34
N HIS A 112 9.58 -0.46 -0.93
CA HIS A 112 8.48 -1.08 -0.20
C HIS A 112 8.98 -2.10 0.82
N ALA A 113 9.92 -2.98 0.48
CA ALA A 113 10.48 -3.95 1.41
C ALA A 113 11.06 -3.27 2.66
N CYS A 114 11.93 -2.28 2.48
CA CYS A 114 12.50 -1.49 3.59
C CYS A 114 11.43 -0.74 4.37
N HIS A 115 10.46 -0.12 3.69
CA HIS A 115 9.36 0.58 4.36
C HIS A 115 8.54 -0.36 5.26
N TYR A 116 8.16 -1.54 4.77
CA TYR A 116 7.42 -2.52 5.57
C TYR A 116 8.27 -3.12 6.68
N TYR A 117 9.57 -3.35 6.43
CA TYR A 117 10.50 -3.81 7.44
C TYR A 117 10.52 -2.84 8.62
N GLU A 118 10.80 -1.57 8.37
CA GLU A 118 10.85 -0.56 9.43
C GLU A 118 9.49 -0.36 10.11
N ARG A 119 8.41 -0.30 9.33
CA ARG A 119 7.04 -0.15 9.85
C ARG A 119 6.69 -1.28 10.81
N PHE A 120 6.90 -2.54 10.43
CA PHE A 120 6.58 -3.68 11.30
C PHE A 120 7.55 -3.79 12.48
N ARG A 121 8.85 -3.56 12.29
CA ARG A 121 9.84 -3.55 13.37
C ARG A 121 9.43 -2.58 14.49
N HIS A 122 9.06 -1.36 14.11
CA HIS A 122 8.57 -0.36 15.04
C HIS A 122 7.22 -0.73 15.69
N ALA A 123 6.26 -1.21 14.90
CA ALA A 123 4.94 -1.60 15.41
C ALA A 123 5.03 -2.74 16.44
N VAL A 124 5.78 -3.79 16.13
CA VAL A 124 5.98 -4.95 17.02
C VAL A 124 6.68 -4.52 18.30
N ALA A 125 7.75 -3.73 18.20
CA ALA A 125 8.48 -3.24 19.38
C ALA A 125 7.60 -2.33 20.26
N ALA A 126 6.78 -1.47 19.65
CA ALA A 126 5.86 -0.59 20.37
C ALA A 126 4.78 -1.40 21.11
N LEU A 127 4.15 -2.38 20.46
CA LEU A 127 3.16 -3.27 21.08
C LEU A 127 3.79 -4.09 22.21
N ALA A 128 4.97 -4.67 21.97
CA ALA A 128 5.69 -5.46 22.96
C ALA A 128 6.01 -4.65 24.23
N ARG A 129 6.46 -3.39 24.08
CA ARG A 129 6.69 -2.49 25.21
C ARG A 129 5.39 -2.05 25.89
N ARG A 130 4.39 -1.63 25.11
CA ARG A 130 3.09 -1.15 25.61
C ARG A 130 2.43 -2.20 26.51
N PHE A 131 2.46 -3.45 26.07
CA PHE A 131 1.87 -4.59 26.76
C PHE A 131 2.86 -5.41 27.58
N LYS A 132 4.09 -4.91 27.79
CA LYS A 132 5.12 -5.50 28.66
C LYS A 132 5.28 -7.01 28.47
N VAL A 133 5.38 -7.43 27.20
CA VAL A 133 5.40 -8.86 26.85
C VAL A 133 6.75 -9.48 27.12
N GLU A 134 6.77 -10.74 27.56
CA GLU A 134 8.00 -11.48 27.83
C GLU A 134 8.54 -12.15 26.58
N THR A 135 7.66 -12.55 25.66
CA THR A 135 8.01 -13.24 24.41
C THR A 135 7.19 -12.76 23.23
N VAL A 136 7.83 -12.69 22.06
CA VAL A 136 7.18 -12.48 20.76
C VAL A 136 7.28 -13.78 19.96
N GLU A 137 6.14 -14.37 19.66
CA GLU A 137 6.01 -15.60 18.88
C GLU A 137 5.65 -15.27 17.43
N LEU A 138 6.53 -15.63 16.49
CA LEU A 138 6.32 -15.44 15.06
C LEU A 138 5.68 -16.70 14.46
N VAL A 139 4.37 -16.65 14.19
CA VAL A 139 3.71 -17.67 13.35
C VAL A 139 3.83 -17.28 11.88
N ASP A 140 3.48 -16.03 11.56
CA ASP A 140 3.74 -15.38 10.26
C ASP A 140 3.54 -13.87 10.39
N LEU A 141 4.02 -13.13 9.40
CA LEU A 141 3.88 -11.70 9.28
C LEU A 141 3.92 -11.32 7.80
N ARG A 142 2.89 -10.65 7.28
CA ARG A 142 2.80 -10.28 5.86
C ARG A 142 2.52 -8.80 5.67
N SER A 143 3.21 -8.21 4.69
CA SER A 143 2.88 -6.89 4.15
C SER A 143 1.93 -7.00 2.96
N ASP A 144 1.38 -5.88 2.49
CA ASP A 144 0.43 -5.85 1.38
C ASP A 144 0.98 -6.44 0.06
N TYR A 145 2.31 -6.40 -0.11
CA TYR A 145 3.01 -6.92 -1.29
C TYR A 145 3.86 -8.15 -0.99
N ASP A 146 3.85 -8.64 0.26
CA ASP A 146 4.64 -9.78 0.77
C ASP A 146 6.11 -9.81 0.29
N LEU A 147 6.77 -8.65 0.28
CA LEU A 147 8.15 -8.49 -0.20
C LEU A 147 9.21 -8.90 0.83
N LEU A 148 8.80 -9.30 2.03
CA LEU A 148 9.70 -9.76 3.09
C LEU A 148 9.74 -11.28 3.04
N ASP A 149 10.91 -11.84 2.76
CA ASP A 149 11.10 -13.27 2.87
C ASP A 149 11.11 -13.73 4.34
N ASP A 150 11.11 -15.05 4.54
CA ASP A 150 11.09 -15.65 5.87
C ASP A 150 12.31 -15.28 6.72
N GLN A 151 13.45 -14.96 6.11
CA GLN A 151 14.65 -14.57 6.82
C GLN A 151 14.53 -13.12 7.32
N ALA A 152 14.06 -12.22 6.48
CA ALA A 152 13.77 -10.84 6.84
C ALA A 152 12.72 -10.75 7.94
N LYS A 153 11.66 -11.58 7.90
CA LYS A 153 10.65 -11.67 8.97
C LYS A 153 11.28 -12.06 10.32
N ARG A 154 12.19 -13.04 10.33
CA ARG A 154 12.89 -13.47 11.55
C ARG A 154 13.79 -12.37 12.11
N TRP A 155 14.58 -11.71 11.26
CA TRP A 155 15.43 -10.59 11.67
C TRP A 155 14.61 -9.44 12.26
N LEU A 156 13.53 -9.07 11.58
CA LEU A 156 12.63 -8.02 12.03
C LEU A 156 12.08 -8.29 13.42
N VAL A 157 11.56 -9.50 13.65
CA VAL A 157 10.97 -9.86 14.95
C VAL A 157 12.04 -9.95 16.03
N ALA A 158 13.23 -10.46 15.70
CA ALA A 158 14.35 -10.50 16.63
C ALA A 158 14.77 -9.10 17.08
N GLU A 159 14.98 -8.17 16.15
CA GLU A 159 15.32 -6.78 16.46
C GLU A 159 14.21 -6.07 17.24
N ALA A 160 12.95 -6.30 16.87
CA ALA A 160 11.81 -5.70 17.56
C ALA A 160 11.65 -6.22 19.00
N ALA A 161 11.85 -7.52 19.21
CA ALA A 161 11.80 -8.15 20.54
C ALA A 161 12.99 -7.68 21.40
N GLU A 162 14.20 -7.63 20.85
CA GLU A 162 15.38 -7.09 21.54
C GLU A 162 15.16 -5.64 21.98
N ALA A 163 14.65 -4.78 21.09
CA ALA A 163 14.33 -3.38 21.40
C ALA A 163 13.20 -3.21 22.44
N ALA A 164 12.47 -4.28 22.75
CA ALA A 164 11.45 -4.32 23.79
C ALA A 164 11.89 -5.07 25.06
N GLY A 165 13.07 -5.72 25.06
CA GLY A 165 13.53 -6.59 26.14
C GLY A 165 12.74 -7.91 26.24
N ALA A 166 12.18 -8.40 25.13
CA ALA A 166 11.42 -9.64 25.05
C ALA A 166 12.23 -10.76 24.38
N GLY A 167 11.91 -12.02 24.68
CA GLY A 167 12.42 -13.19 23.96
C GLY A 167 11.68 -13.44 22.64
N VAL A 168 12.22 -14.31 21.80
CA VAL A 168 11.64 -14.69 20.50
C VAL A 168 11.31 -16.17 20.46
N ILE A 169 10.13 -16.51 19.94
CA ILE A 169 9.74 -17.89 19.61
C ILE A 169 9.45 -17.93 18.11
N ASP A 170 10.26 -18.66 17.34
CA ASP A 170 10.05 -18.83 15.91
C ASP A 170 9.20 -20.07 15.61
N ARG A 171 8.05 -19.85 14.98
CA ARG A 171 7.16 -20.90 14.45
C ARG A 171 6.85 -20.69 12.98
N LEU A 172 7.63 -19.85 12.29
CA LEU A 172 7.44 -19.55 10.88
C LEU A 172 7.55 -20.85 10.05
N GLY A 173 6.56 -21.09 9.19
CA GLY A 173 6.44 -22.33 8.40
C GLY A 173 5.81 -23.52 9.14
N GLY A 174 5.49 -23.39 10.45
CA GLY A 174 4.84 -24.44 11.24
C GLY A 174 3.30 -24.42 11.18
N ALA A 175 2.70 -23.38 10.59
CA ALA A 175 1.27 -23.24 10.39
C ALA A 175 0.92 -23.37 8.90
N PRO A 176 -0.35 -23.68 8.54
CA PRO A 176 -0.77 -23.67 7.15
C PRO A 176 -0.38 -22.34 6.51
N SER A 177 0.39 -22.39 5.43
CA SER A 177 0.71 -21.20 4.66
C SER A 177 -0.60 -20.53 4.27
N ALA A 178 -0.69 -19.23 4.55
CA ALA A 178 -1.81 -18.46 4.08
C ALA A 178 -1.88 -18.63 2.56
N PRO A 179 -3.05 -18.94 1.98
CA PRO A 179 -3.18 -19.01 0.54
C PRO A 179 -2.64 -17.70 -0.04
N ASP A 180 -1.99 -17.82 -1.19
CA ASP A 180 -1.35 -16.70 -1.87
C ASP A 180 -2.41 -15.78 -2.52
N GLU A 181 -3.42 -15.37 -1.74
CA GLU A 181 -4.54 -14.53 -2.16
C GLU A 181 -4.05 -13.15 -2.60
N PHE A 182 -2.85 -12.76 -2.14
CA PHE A 182 -2.17 -11.51 -2.46
C PHE A 182 -0.90 -11.70 -3.29
N SER A 183 -0.77 -12.82 -4.03
CA SER A 183 0.14 -12.86 -5.17
C SER A 183 -0.31 -11.76 -6.15
N THR A 184 0.18 -10.56 -5.88
CA THR A 184 0.31 -9.44 -6.78
C THR A 184 1.48 -9.72 -7.72
N THR A 185 1.59 -10.97 -8.20
CA THR A 185 1.67 -11.13 -9.65
C THR A 185 0.54 -10.26 -10.16
N ARG A 186 0.88 -9.01 -10.53
CA ARG A 186 0.03 -8.18 -11.34
C ARG A 186 -0.22 -9.06 -12.53
N MET A 187 -1.31 -9.83 -12.51
CA MET A 187 -2.06 -10.04 -13.70
C MET A 187 -2.35 -8.61 -14.13
N ILE A 188 -1.47 -8.08 -14.96
CA ILE A 188 -1.86 -7.21 -16.04
C ILE A 188 -2.85 -8.10 -16.77
N VAL A 189 -4.10 -8.12 -16.26
CA VAL A 189 -5.22 -8.66 -16.97
C VAL A 189 -5.28 -7.69 -18.11
N ASN A 190 -4.59 -8.02 -19.20
CA ASN A 190 -4.67 -7.31 -20.45
C ASN A 190 -6.17 -7.36 -20.74
N PRO A 191 -6.88 -6.24 -20.55
CA PRO A 191 -8.31 -6.30 -20.70
C PRO A 191 -8.55 -6.69 -22.17
N PRO A 192 -9.63 -7.43 -22.47
CA PRO A 192 -9.91 -7.84 -23.85
C PRO A 192 -9.74 -6.66 -24.80
N THR A 193 -9.23 -6.89 -26.01
CA THR A 193 -8.90 -5.81 -26.97
C THR A 193 -10.05 -4.81 -27.16
N GLY A 194 -11.30 -5.31 -27.15
CA GLY A 194 -12.51 -4.46 -27.20
C GLY A 194 -12.68 -3.53 -26.00
N THR A 195 -12.33 -3.98 -24.79
CA THR A 195 -12.35 -3.14 -23.58
C THR A 195 -11.31 -2.01 -23.66
N ASN A 196 -10.15 -2.25 -24.26
CA ASN A 196 -9.14 -1.22 -24.50
C ASN A 196 -9.61 -0.18 -25.53
N ALA A 197 -10.28 -0.63 -26.59
CA ALA A 197 -10.87 0.27 -27.59
C ALA A 197 -11.98 1.15 -26.98
N LEU A 198 -12.89 0.57 -26.20
CA LEU A 198 -13.93 1.32 -25.49
C LEU A 198 -13.34 2.30 -24.47
N ARG A 199 -12.26 1.92 -23.79
CA ARG A 199 -11.55 2.80 -22.87
C ARG A 199 -10.93 3.98 -23.63
N ALA A 200 -10.27 3.71 -24.76
CA ALA A 200 -9.71 4.75 -25.62
C ALA A 200 -10.80 5.72 -26.11
N ALA A 201 -11.90 5.18 -26.64
CA ALA A 201 -13.02 5.99 -27.11
C ALA A 201 -13.59 6.87 -25.99
N TRP A 202 -13.76 6.32 -24.79
CA TRP A 202 -14.18 7.10 -23.62
C TRP A 202 -13.20 8.21 -23.26
N GLU A 203 -11.90 7.91 -23.19
CA GLU A 203 -10.85 8.89 -22.89
C GLU A 203 -10.86 10.06 -23.89
N THR A 204 -10.85 9.75 -25.19
CA THR A 204 -10.87 10.74 -26.26
C THR A 204 -12.16 11.57 -26.25
N THR A 205 -13.31 10.93 -26.03
CA THR A 205 -14.60 11.62 -25.98
C THR A 205 -14.67 12.59 -24.80
N MET A 206 -14.21 12.16 -23.62
CA MET A 206 -14.20 13.00 -22.44
C MET A 206 -13.20 14.15 -22.56
N ASP A 207 -12.02 13.94 -23.13
CA ASP A 207 -11.05 15.01 -23.39
C ASP A 207 -11.62 16.06 -24.35
N ALA A 208 -12.13 15.63 -25.52
CA ALA A 208 -12.74 16.52 -26.49
C ALA A 208 -13.88 17.34 -25.86
N PHE A 209 -14.74 16.69 -25.09
CA PHE A 209 -15.84 17.35 -24.41
C PHE A 209 -15.35 18.31 -23.31
N SER A 210 -14.35 17.93 -22.53
CA SER A 210 -13.72 18.80 -21.53
C SER A 210 -13.03 20.01 -22.15
N ARG A 211 -12.42 19.89 -23.33
CA ARG A 211 -11.84 21.02 -24.07
C ARG A 211 -12.92 21.97 -24.55
N ALA A 212 -13.99 21.45 -25.15
CA ALA A 212 -15.11 22.26 -25.61
C ALA A 212 -15.77 23.03 -24.45
N VAL A 213 -15.99 22.36 -23.32
CA VAL A 213 -16.48 22.99 -22.09
C VAL A 213 -15.45 24.02 -21.59
N GLY A 214 -14.16 23.71 -21.58
CA GLY A 214 -13.09 24.62 -21.17
C GLY A 214 -13.05 25.90 -22.00
N MET A 215 -13.21 25.81 -23.32
CA MET A 215 -13.26 26.98 -24.21
C MET A 215 -14.39 27.95 -23.83
N ALA A 216 -15.56 27.44 -23.41
CA ALA A 216 -16.67 28.28 -22.96
C ALA A 216 -16.40 28.99 -21.61
N HIS A 217 -15.46 28.49 -20.81
CA HIS A 217 -15.18 28.98 -19.45
C HIS A 217 -13.94 29.90 -19.36
N GLY A 218 -13.28 30.18 -20.49
CA GLY A 218 -12.11 31.05 -20.58
C GLY A 218 -10.78 30.38 -20.15
N PRO A 219 -9.64 31.07 -20.34
CA PRO A 219 -8.32 30.54 -20.03
C PRO A 219 -8.15 30.33 -18.51
N ARG A 220 -7.68 29.14 -18.12
CA ARG A 220 -7.42 28.74 -16.72
C ARG A 220 -6.10 27.99 -16.63
N GLU A 221 -5.42 28.11 -15.49
CA GLU A 221 -4.19 27.38 -15.19
C GLU A 221 -4.51 25.90 -14.90
N ALA A 222 -3.83 24.99 -15.59
CA ALA A 222 -4.08 23.56 -15.46
C ALA A 222 -3.25 22.94 -14.32
N LEU A 223 -3.89 22.17 -13.44
CA LEU A 223 -3.23 21.43 -12.36
C LEU A 223 -3.55 19.94 -12.48
N LEU A 224 -2.57 19.11 -12.81
CA LEU A 224 -2.76 17.66 -12.82
C LEU A 224 -2.96 17.14 -11.40
N VAL A 225 -4.07 16.44 -11.15
CA VAL A 225 -4.37 15.83 -9.85
C VAL A 225 -4.43 14.32 -10.01
N LEU A 226 -3.70 13.60 -9.16
CA LEU A 226 -3.66 12.13 -9.11
C LEU A 226 -4.25 11.64 -7.77
N PRO A 227 -5.56 11.81 -7.52
CA PRO A 227 -6.16 11.42 -6.26
C PRO A 227 -6.43 9.91 -6.23
N SER A 228 -6.51 9.32 -5.03
CA SER A 228 -7.12 8.00 -4.88
C SER A 228 -8.62 8.07 -5.21
N LEU A 229 -9.22 6.93 -5.61
CA LEU A 229 -10.65 6.88 -5.95
C LEU A 229 -11.56 7.35 -4.79
N LEU A 230 -11.12 7.15 -3.55
CA LEU A 230 -11.85 7.55 -2.34
C LEU A 230 -11.87 9.07 -2.13
N MET A 231 -10.81 9.78 -2.54
CA MET A 231 -10.71 11.24 -2.41
C MET A 231 -11.43 11.99 -3.55
N LEU A 232 -11.70 11.28 -4.64
CA LEU A 232 -12.12 11.87 -5.90
C LEU A 232 -13.54 12.47 -5.82
N GLU A 233 -14.47 11.78 -5.17
CA GLU A 233 -15.85 12.25 -5.00
C GLU A 233 -15.95 13.46 -4.03
N PRO A 234 -15.35 13.45 -2.83
CA PRO A 234 -15.29 14.62 -1.96
C PRO A 234 -14.64 15.83 -2.64
N MET A 235 -13.52 15.62 -3.34
CA MET A 235 -12.79 16.68 -4.03
C MET A 235 -13.62 17.36 -5.12
N VAL A 236 -14.31 16.58 -5.96
CA VAL A 236 -15.21 17.14 -6.98
C VAL A 236 -16.37 17.89 -6.34
N ARG A 237 -16.91 17.39 -5.22
CA ARG A 237 -18.04 18.04 -4.52
C ARG A 237 -17.64 19.33 -3.80
N SER A 238 -16.42 19.42 -3.27
CA SER A 238 -15.95 20.60 -2.53
C SER A 238 -15.36 21.68 -3.44
N PHE A 239 -14.91 21.32 -4.64
CA PHE A 239 -14.29 22.28 -5.56
C PHE A 239 -15.31 23.28 -6.11
N THR A 240 -15.08 24.57 -5.86
CA THR A 240 -15.97 25.65 -6.27
C THR A 240 -15.57 26.18 -7.63
N HIS A 241 -16.55 26.27 -8.54
CA HIS A 241 -16.35 26.85 -9.86
C HIS A 241 -16.02 28.35 -9.74
N GLY A 242 -15.03 28.85 -10.49
CA GLY A 242 -14.64 30.27 -10.49
C GLY A 242 -13.22 30.57 -9.97
N GLN A 243 -12.47 29.55 -9.56
CA GLN A 243 -11.04 29.68 -9.31
C GLN A 243 -10.26 29.81 -10.64
N ARG A 244 -9.11 30.48 -10.63
CA ARG A 244 -8.20 30.62 -11.79
C ARG A 244 -7.60 29.28 -12.25
N LEU A 245 -7.80 28.22 -11.47
CA LEU A 245 -7.29 26.87 -11.68
C LEU A 245 -8.36 25.95 -12.28
N SER A 246 -7.94 25.06 -13.19
CA SER A 246 -8.72 23.93 -13.69
C SER A 246 -7.98 22.63 -13.33
N PRO A 247 -8.50 21.84 -12.37
CA PRO A 247 -7.89 20.56 -12.05
C PRO A 247 -8.08 19.58 -13.20
N VAL A 248 -6.99 18.96 -13.62
CA VAL A 248 -6.94 17.96 -14.68
C VAL A 248 -6.96 16.57 -14.06
N LEU A 249 -7.93 15.76 -14.45
CA LEU A 249 -8.06 14.34 -14.08
C LEU A 249 -7.84 13.46 -15.31
N LEU A 250 -7.11 12.36 -15.14
CA LEU A 250 -6.93 11.38 -16.19
C LEU A 250 -8.18 10.53 -16.37
N SER A 251 -8.73 10.56 -17.59
CA SER A 251 -9.98 9.91 -17.99
C SER A 251 -10.03 8.40 -17.82
N ASN A 252 -8.87 7.78 -17.78
CA ASN A 252 -8.71 6.35 -17.62
C ASN A 252 -8.67 5.89 -16.16
N ARG A 253 -8.51 6.82 -15.20
CA ARG A 253 -8.35 6.52 -13.76
C ARG A 253 -9.61 6.72 -12.93
N TYR A 254 -10.64 7.40 -13.43
CA TYR A 254 -11.85 7.71 -12.64
C TYR A 254 -13.07 6.86 -13.05
N PRO A 255 -14.16 6.85 -12.25
CA PRO A 255 -15.37 6.09 -12.56
C PRO A 255 -15.97 6.50 -13.92
N LYS A 256 -16.17 5.53 -14.82
CA LYS A 256 -16.80 5.72 -16.15
C LYS A 256 -18.33 5.90 -16.05
N ARG A 257 -18.77 6.74 -15.12
CA ARG A 257 -20.18 7.09 -14.88
C ARG A 257 -20.42 8.48 -15.45
N LEU A 258 -21.39 8.61 -16.35
CA LEU A 258 -21.78 9.89 -16.93
C LEU A 258 -22.16 10.93 -15.86
N SER A 259 -22.80 10.49 -14.78
CA SER A 259 -23.16 11.36 -13.65
C SER A 259 -21.94 11.97 -12.94
N PHE A 260 -20.86 11.19 -12.82
CA PHE A 260 -19.60 11.67 -12.28
C PHE A 260 -18.94 12.67 -13.24
N ALA A 261 -18.79 12.29 -14.52
CA ALA A 261 -18.17 13.15 -15.54
C ALA A 261 -18.91 14.50 -15.66
N ALA A 262 -20.23 14.47 -15.75
CA ALA A 262 -21.06 15.68 -15.81
C ALA A 262 -20.85 16.57 -14.57
N ARG A 263 -20.75 15.98 -13.38
CA ARG A 263 -20.48 16.74 -12.15
C ARG A 263 -19.10 17.38 -12.16
N ALA A 264 -18.06 16.62 -12.50
CA ALA A 264 -16.69 17.11 -12.58
C ALA A 264 -16.57 18.28 -13.57
N LEU A 265 -17.13 18.13 -14.77
CA LEU A 265 -17.15 19.17 -15.80
C LEU A 265 -17.87 20.44 -15.34
N ARG A 266 -19.06 20.30 -14.72
CA ARG A 266 -19.80 21.45 -14.15
C ARG A 266 -19.00 22.19 -13.07
N ARG A 267 -18.12 21.49 -12.36
CA ARG A 267 -17.24 22.09 -11.35
C ARG A 267 -15.94 22.66 -11.95
N GLY A 268 -15.72 22.53 -13.26
CA GLY A 268 -14.56 23.10 -13.94
C GLY A 268 -13.33 22.19 -13.97
N PHE A 269 -13.51 20.89 -13.70
CA PHE A 269 -12.47 19.90 -13.93
C PHE A 269 -12.32 19.63 -15.43
N HIS A 270 -11.08 19.41 -15.84
CA HIS A 270 -10.74 18.96 -17.17
C HIS A 270 -10.43 17.45 -17.12
N LEU A 271 -11.10 16.66 -17.96
CA LEU A 271 -10.95 15.22 -18.00
C LEU A 271 -10.06 14.82 -19.19
N ALA A 272 -8.74 14.85 -18.98
CA ALA A 272 -7.77 14.63 -20.05
C ALA A 272 -7.67 13.16 -20.46
N ALA A 273 -7.47 12.90 -21.75
CA ALA A 273 -7.01 11.62 -22.24
C ALA A 273 -5.57 11.39 -21.78
N PHE A 274 -5.18 10.14 -21.53
CA PHE A 274 -3.77 9.86 -21.27
C PHE A 274 -3.01 10.04 -22.58
N PRO A 275 -1.94 10.85 -22.64
CA PRO A 275 -1.14 10.98 -23.85
C PRO A 275 -0.54 9.62 -24.17
N ARG A 276 -0.99 9.02 -25.28
CA ARG A 276 -0.35 7.85 -25.86
C ARG A 276 0.74 8.39 -26.75
N VAL A 277 1.95 8.46 -26.23
CA VAL A 277 3.13 8.64 -27.07
C VAL A 277 3.45 7.26 -27.61
N PRO A 278 3.17 6.96 -28.90
CA PRO A 278 3.64 5.72 -29.48
C PRO A 278 5.17 5.74 -29.42
N LEU A 279 5.77 4.57 -29.23
CA LEU A 279 7.20 4.42 -29.45
C LEU A 279 7.45 4.66 -30.94
N SER A 280 8.55 5.35 -31.26
CA SER A 280 9.07 5.39 -32.63
C SER A 280 9.51 4.00 -33.08
N GLU A 281 9.59 3.77 -34.40
CA GLU A 281 10.06 2.49 -34.94
C GLU A 281 11.45 2.10 -34.37
N ASP A 282 12.33 3.09 -34.17
CA ASP A 282 13.66 2.89 -33.57
C ASP A 282 13.57 2.45 -32.10
N GLU A 283 12.66 3.04 -31.32
CA GLU A 283 12.43 2.65 -29.93
C GLU A 283 11.76 1.27 -29.82
N GLU A 284 10.82 0.94 -30.72
CA GLU A 284 10.23 -0.40 -30.79
C GLU A 284 11.28 -1.46 -31.13
N ALA A 285 12.14 -1.19 -32.10
CA ALA A 285 13.24 -2.08 -32.47
C ALA A 285 14.25 -2.26 -31.32
N ALA A 286 14.57 -1.19 -30.59
CA ALA A 286 15.45 -1.26 -29.42
C ALA A 286 14.85 -2.10 -28.29
N VAL A 287 13.56 -1.93 -27.99
CA VAL A 287 12.85 -2.73 -26.98
C VAL A 287 12.78 -4.19 -27.40
N ALA A 288 12.46 -4.48 -28.67
CA ALA A 288 12.42 -5.85 -29.20
C ALA A 288 13.79 -6.55 -29.10
N ALA A 289 14.87 -5.83 -29.39
CA ALA A 289 16.24 -6.34 -29.28
C ALA A 289 16.64 -6.65 -27.82
N ILE A 290 16.15 -5.89 -26.84
CA ILE A 290 16.36 -6.17 -25.42
C ILE A 290 15.60 -7.43 -25.01
N ILE A 291 14.31 -7.54 -25.40
CA ILE A 291 13.48 -8.70 -25.08
C ILE A 291 14.07 -9.99 -25.67
N ALA A 292 14.59 -9.96 -26.89
CA ALA A 292 15.17 -11.15 -27.55
C ALA A 292 16.49 -11.65 -26.91
N ARG A 293 17.10 -10.86 -26.01
CA ARG A 293 18.35 -11.21 -25.30
C ARG A 293 18.11 -11.74 -23.88
N LEU A 294 16.87 -11.66 -23.38
CA LEU A 294 16.43 -12.22 -22.11
C LEU A 294 15.89 -13.64 -22.32
#